data_AF-A0A726Z6T4-F1
#
_entry.id   AF-A0A726Z6T4-F1
#
_cell.length_a   1.000
_cell.length_b   1.000
_cell.length_c   1.000
_cell.angle_alpha   90.00
_cell.angle_beta   90.00
_cell.angle_gamma   90.00
#
_symmetry.space_group_name_H-M   'P 1'
#
loop_
_entity.id
_entity.type
_entity.pdbx_description
1 polymer ?
#
loop_
_entity_poly.entity_id
_entity_poly.type
_entity_poly.pdbx_seq_one_letter_code
_entity_poly.pdbx_strand_id
1 'polypeptide(L)'
;MTTYYNISKYREMIDGVNLEKEFYKKMLETFSLLVSSGVAMQSDMRKVQVSIDALNTRSIMYQSMLDDEMYKMQNMTGLNLSPVQIQSDEKFNLFKKYIFVESPEKLMDMVMKYNDDYKMLVNTRKAATEDINAAKSSYFPTVDLVSSYVQNNPSGSAKKSDYEDEFKTGINVSFNIFNGFRNSAQERKMVASYSQAKLQIDDFLIKTRYNIDSQLSRYAAAKETYSVAERSHTNALQLTE
;
A
#
# COMPACT_ATOMS: atom_id res chain seq x y z
N MET A 1 -9.71 1.60 -2.69
CA MET A 1 -10.31 2.90 -3.13
C MET A 1 -9.74 3.37 -4.46
N THR A 2 -8.42 3.43 -4.66
CA THR A 2 -7.83 3.90 -5.94
C THR A 2 -8.29 3.11 -7.17
N THR A 3 -8.26 1.78 -7.12
CA THR A 3 -8.71 0.91 -8.22
C THR A 3 -10.17 1.15 -8.60
N TYR A 4 -11.05 1.29 -7.62
CA TYR A 4 -12.47 1.63 -7.86
C TYR A 4 -12.63 2.93 -8.65
N TYR A 5 -11.92 4.00 -8.26
CA TYR A 5 -12.01 5.28 -8.97
C TYR A 5 -11.35 5.23 -10.35
N ASN A 6 -10.27 4.47 -10.52
CA ASN A 6 -9.66 4.28 -11.82
C ASN A 6 -10.59 3.54 -12.79
N ILE A 7 -11.33 2.53 -12.31
CA ILE A 7 -12.35 1.84 -13.11
C ILE A 7 -13.43 2.82 -13.59
N SER A 8 -13.99 3.65 -12.70
CA SER A 8 -14.97 4.67 -13.09
C SER A 8 -14.39 5.63 -14.12
N LYS A 9 -13.17 6.15 -13.86
CA LYS A 9 -12.46 7.06 -14.77
C LYS A 9 -12.24 6.46 -16.15
N TYR A 10 -11.76 5.22 -16.25
CA TYR A 10 -11.47 4.60 -17.55
C TYR A 10 -12.75 4.28 -18.32
N ARG A 11 -13.84 3.92 -17.63
CA ARG A 11 -15.17 3.80 -18.27
C ARG A 11 -15.61 5.13 -18.89
N GLU A 12 -15.55 6.23 -18.13
CA GLU A 12 -15.90 7.56 -18.65
C GLU A 12 -15.01 8.01 -19.81
N MET A 13 -13.71 7.68 -19.76
CA MET A 13 -12.78 7.98 -20.86
C MET A 13 -13.10 7.16 -22.12
N ILE A 14 -13.50 5.89 -21.98
CA ILE A 14 -13.94 5.06 -23.11
C ILE A 14 -15.22 5.62 -23.71
N ASP A 15 -16.20 5.99 -22.87
CA ASP A 15 -17.47 6.58 -23.31
C ASP A 15 -17.23 7.90 -24.06
N GLY A 16 -16.38 8.78 -23.52
CA GLY A 16 -15.98 10.04 -24.16
C GLY A 16 -15.29 9.82 -25.52
N VAL A 17 -14.33 8.89 -25.60
CA VAL A 17 -13.66 8.55 -26.87
C VAL A 17 -14.64 7.96 -27.88
N ASN A 18 -15.60 7.14 -27.45
CA ASN A 18 -16.61 6.59 -28.34
C ASN A 18 -17.51 7.68 -28.92
N LEU A 19 -17.97 8.64 -28.10
CA LEU A 19 -18.73 9.80 -28.57
C LEU A 19 -17.92 10.64 -29.57
N GLU A 20 -16.64 10.90 -29.28
CA GLU A 20 -15.76 11.65 -30.18
C GLU A 20 -15.53 10.93 -31.51
N LYS A 21 -15.39 9.59 -31.50
CA LYS A 21 -15.28 8.78 -32.71
C LYS A 21 -16.53 8.87 -33.58
N GLU A 22 -17.71 8.84 -32.99
CA GLU A 22 -18.97 8.99 -33.73
C GLU A 22 -19.08 10.37 -34.39
N PHE A 23 -18.59 11.43 -33.73
CA PHE A 23 -18.49 12.76 -34.34
C PHE A 23 -17.55 12.76 -35.56
N TYR A 24 -16.34 12.21 -35.43
CA TYR A 24 -15.38 12.18 -36.54
C TYR A 24 -15.82 11.26 -37.69
N LYS A 25 -16.57 10.19 -37.43
CA LYS A 25 -17.17 9.36 -38.49
C LYS A 25 -18.17 10.15 -39.34
N LYS A 26 -19.08 10.91 -38.70
CA LYS A 26 -20.02 11.79 -39.41
C LYS A 26 -19.28 12.87 -40.21
N MET A 27 -18.20 13.41 -39.64
CA MET A 27 -17.33 14.36 -40.35
C MET A 27 -16.67 13.70 -41.57
N LEU A 28 -16.18 12.47 -41.45
CA LEU A 28 -15.59 11.73 -42.57
C LEU A 28 -16.59 11.52 -43.71
N GLU A 29 -17.83 11.15 -43.39
CA GLU A 29 -18.91 11.03 -44.39
C GLU A 29 -19.15 12.36 -45.11
N THR A 30 -19.20 13.47 -44.36
CA THR A 30 -19.39 14.82 -44.92
C THR A 30 -18.23 15.21 -45.83
N PHE A 31 -16.98 15.02 -45.38
CA PHE A 31 -15.79 15.31 -46.20
C PHE A 31 -15.71 14.41 -47.43
N SER A 32 -16.12 13.15 -47.33
CA SER A 32 -16.18 12.23 -48.47
C SER A 32 -17.08 12.78 -49.58
N LEU A 33 -18.27 13.29 -49.23
CA LEU A 33 -19.21 13.93 -50.16
C LEU A 33 -18.65 15.23 -50.78
N LEU A 34 -18.00 16.06 -49.97
CA LEU A 34 -17.40 17.31 -50.44
C LEU A 34 -16.25 17.05 -51.41
N VAL A 35 -15.43 16.03 -51.13
CA VAL A 35 -14.33 15.61 -52.00
C VAL A 35 -14.87 15.01 -53.30
N SER A 36 -15.90 14.16 -53.26
CA SER A 36 -16.53 13.63 -54.48
C SER A 36 -17.17 14.71 -55.35
N SER A 37 -17.59 15.81 -54.72
CA SER A 37 -18.15 16.99 -55.40
C SER A 37 -17.09 18.01 -55.83
N GLY A 38 -15.80 17.76 -55.56
CA GLY A 38 -14.68 18.64 -55.90
C GLY A 38 -14.54 19.90 -55.03
N VAL A 39 -15.31 20.01 -53.93
CA VAL A 39 -15.35 21.18 -53.04
C VAL A 39 -14.27 21.11 -51.95
N ALA A 40 -13.86 19.90 -51.55
CA ALA A 40 -12.82 19.67 -50.53
C ALA A 40 -11.64 18.85 -51.06
N MET A 41 -10.51 18.92 -50.36
CA MET A 41 -9.30 18.19 -50.73
C MET A 41 -9.24 16.80 -50.09
N GLN A 42 -8.67 15.84 -50.82
CA GLN A 42 -8.35 14.50 -50.30
C GLN A 42 -7.45 14.54 -49.04
N SER A 43 -6.58 15.56 -48.92
CA SER A 43 -5.73 15.75 -47.75
C SER A 43 -6.55 16.04 -46.48
N ASP A 44 -7.63 16.81 -46.58
CA ASP A 44 -8.47 17.14 -45.43
C ASP A 44 -9.28 15.94 -44.97
N MET A 45 -9.81 15.14 -45.91
CA MET A 45 -10.43 13.85 -45.57
C MET A 45 -9.44 12.90 -44.87
N ARG A 46 -8.18 12.85 -45.32
CA ARG A 46 -7.13 12.05 -44.67
C ARG A 46 -6.83 12.54 -43.25
N LYS A 47 -6.87 13.83 -42.95
CA LYS A 47 -6.70 14.35 -41.58
C LYS A 47 -7.80 13.84 -40.64
N VAL A 48 -9.05 13.79 -41.14
CA VAL A 48 -10.18 13.21 -40.40
C VAL A 48 -9.94 11.73 -40.13
N GLN A 49 -9.51 10.96 -41.15
CA GLN A 49 -9.20 9.54 -40.99
C GLN A 49 -8.09 9.31 -39.94
N VAL A 50 -7.00 10.08 -40.00
CA VAL A 50 -5.91 10.02 -39.00
C VAL A 50 -6.43 10.31 -37.59
N SER A 51 -7.40 11.22 -37.44
CA SER A 51 -8.03 11.51 -36.15
C SER A 51 -8.82 10.31 -35.64
N ILE A 52 -9.58 9.63 -36.51
CA ILE A 52 -10.30 8.38 -36.15
C ILE A 52 -9.31 7.29 -35.72
N ASP A 53 -8.20 7.12 -36.44
CA ASP A 53 -7.18 6.10 -36.13
C ASP A 53 -6.48 6.39 -34.78
N ALA A 54 -6.20 7.66 -34.49
CA ALA A 54 -5.69 8.10 -33.20
C ALA A 54 -6.69 7.79 -32.06
N LEU A 55 -7.99 8.05 -32.27
CA LEU A 55 -9.03 7.74 -31.30
C LEU A 55 -9.24 6.23 -31.10
N ASN A 56 -9.11 5.42 -32.16
CA ASN A 56 -9.10 3.97 -32.06
C ASN A 56 -7.97 3.48 -31.14
N THR A 57 -6.77 4.01 -31.36
CA THR A 57 -5.59 3.69 -30.52
C THR A 57 -5.84 4.07 -29.06
N ARG A 58 -6.41 5.27 -28.83
CA ARG A 58 -6.75 5.75 -27.48
C ARG A 58 -7.82 4.90 -26.78
N SER A 59 -8.83 4.44 -27.52
CA SER A 59 -9.87 3.53 -27.02
C SER A 59 -9.28 2.18 -26.58
N ILE A 60 -8.42 1.57 -27.40
CA ILE A 60 -7.73 0.32 -27.07
C ILE A 60 -6.88 0.49 -25.80
N MET A 61 -6.14 1.59 -25.71
CA MET A 61 -5.34 1.91 -24.53
C MET A 61 -6.21 2.02 -23.26
N TYR A 62 -7.33 2.76 -23.30
CA TYR A 62 -8.20 2.86 -22.13
C TYR A 62 -8.89 1.55 -21.77
N GLN A 63 -9.24 0.73 -22.75
CA GLN A 63 -9.76 -0.62 -22.50
C GLN A 63 -8.73 -1.48 -21.78
N SER A 64 -7.47 -1.48 -22.25
CA SER A 64 -6.39 -2.21 -21.58
C SER A 64 -6.17 -1.72 -20.15
N MET A 65 -6.23 -0.39 -19.91
CA MET A 65 -6.12 0.17 -18.56
C MET A 65 -7.30 -0.21 -17.66
N LEU A 66 -8.51 -0.30 -18.22
CA LEU A 66 -9.69 -0.77 -17.49
C LEU A 66 -9.53 -2.25 -17.10
N ASP A 67 -9.10 -3.09 -18.04
CA ASP A 67 -8.89 -4.52 -17.79
C ASP A 67 -7.84 -4.75 -16.69
N ASP A 68 -6.73 -4.00 -16.72
CA ASP A 68 -5.69 -4.04 -15.67
C ASP A 68 -6.26 -3.72 -14.28
N GLU A 69 -7.10 -2.69 -14.16
CA GLU A 69 -7.73 -2.34 -12.89
C GLU A 69 -8.80 -3.36 -12.47
N MET A 70 -9.49 -3.99 -13.42
CA MET A 70 -10.41 -5.10 -13.13
C MET A 70 -9.68 -6.32 -12.58
N TYR A 71 -8.51 -6.68 -13.13
CA TYR A 71 -7.68 -7.76 -12.57
C TYR A 71 -7.17 -7.42 -11.17
N LYS A 72 -6.78 -6.16 -10.92
CA LYS A 72 -6.43 -5.71 -9.55
C LYS A 72 -7.62 -5.84 -8.61
N MET A 73 -8.81 -5.42 -9.03
CA MET A 73 -10.03 -5.52 -8.23
C MET A 73 -10.36 -6.97 -7.90
N GLN A 74 -10.27 -7.86 -8.88
CA GLN A 74 -10.44 -9.31 -8.70
C GLN A 74 -9.41 -9.86 -7.70
N ASN A 75 -8.12 -9.51 -7.85
CA ASN A 75 -7.07 -9.97 -6.93
C ASN A 75 -7.27 -9.43 -5.49
N MET A 76 -7.79 -8.21 -5.35
CA MET A 76 -8.02 -7.59 -4.03
C MET A 76 -9.28 -8.12 -3.34
N THR A 77 -10.32 -8.49 -4.09
CA THR A 77 -11.63 -8.85 -3.53
C THR A 77 -11.97 -10.33 -3.63
N GLY A 78 -11.30 -11.07 -4.52
CA GLY A 78 -11.64 -12.45 -4.89
C GLY A 78 -12.89 -12.57 -5.77
N LEU A 79 -13.49 -11.45 -6.19
CA LEU A 79 -14.76 -11.43 -6.94
C LEU A 79 -14.52 -11.24 -8.44
N ASN A 80 -15.18 -12.06 -9.25
CA ASN A 80 -15.24 -11.89 -10.70
C ASN A 80 -16.37 -10.93 -11.07
N LEU A 81 -16.08 -9.63 -10.99
CA LEU A 81 -17.03 -8.57 -11.35
C LEU A 81 -16.83 -8.17 -12.82
N SER A 82 -17.93 -7.81 -13.49
CA SER A 82 -17.92 -7.04 -14.74
C SER A 82 -17.78 -5.55 -14.44
N PRO A 83 -17.14 -4.74 -15.32
CA PRO A 83 -16.99 -3.30 -15.13
C PRO A 83 -18.31 -2.57 -14.82
N VAL A 84 -19.42 -3.03 -15.39
CA VAL A 84 -20.76 -2.43 -15.22
C VAL A 84 -21.35 -2.67 -13.84
N GLN A 85 -20.95 -3.76 -13.17
CA GLN A 85 -21.40 -4.08 -11.81
C GLN A 85 -20.74 -3.19 -10.74
N ILE A 86 -19.68 -2.46 -11.11
CA ILE A 86 -19.02 -1.50 -10.25
C ILE A 86 -19.70 -0.16 -10.48
N GLN A 87 -20.36 0.35 -9.43
CA GLN A 87 -21.04 1.63 -9.49
C GLN A 87 -20.07 2.73 -9.91
N SER A 88 -20.44 3.54 -10.89
CA SER A 88 -19.74 4.79 -11.20
C SER A 88 -20.28 5.88 -10.29
N ASP A 89 -19.40 6.65 -9.68
CA ASP A 89 -19.80 7.78 -8.85
C ASP A 89 -19.97 9.00 -9.76
N GLU A 90 -21.11 9.09 -10.47
CA GLU A 90 -21.37 10.07 -11.56
C GLU A 90 -21.08 11.53 -11.19
N LYS A 91 -21.06 11.87 -9.89
CA LYS A 91 -20.83 13.23 -9.40
C LYS A 91 -19.55 13.41 -8.60
N PHE A 92 -18.72 12.37 -8.45
CA PHE A 92 -17.46 12.39 -7.67
C PHE A 92 -17.53 13.30 -6.42
N ASN A 93 -18.53 13.10 -5.55
CA ASN A 93 -18.74 13.96 -4.37
C ASN A 93 -17.71 13.71 -3.24
N LEU A 94 -16.53 13.19 -3.58
CA LEU A 94 -15.40 12.88 -2.68
C LEU A 94 -14.99 14.09 -1.83
N PHE A 95 -14.84 15.25 -2.47
CA PHE A 95 -14.35 16.46 -1.80
C PHE A 95 -15.38 17.09 -0.86
N LYS A 96 -16.66 16.71 -0.95
CA LYS A 96 -17.72 17.18 -0.04
C LYS A 96 -17.85 16.29 1.19
N LYS A 97 -17.50 15.01 1.08
CA LYS A 97 -17.67 14.02 2.16
C LYS A 97 -16.50 14.00 3.15
N TYR A 98 -15.29 14.34 2.70
CA TYR A 98 -14.09 14.28 3.53
C TYR A 98 -13.50 15.66 3.76
N ILE A 99 -13.35 16.03 5.03
CA ILE A 99 -12.62 17.23 5.44
C ILE A 99 -11.13 16.92 5.29
N PHE A 100 -10.47 17.57 4.34
CA PHE A 100 -9.03 17.45 4.16
C PHE A 100 -8.31 18.34 5.17
N VAL A 101 -7.42 17.74 5.94
CA VAL A 101 -6.54 18.48 6.86
C VAL A 101 -5.35 18.96 6.05
N GLU A 102 -5.23 20.28 5.87
CA GLU A 102 -4.18 20.90 5.05
C GLU A 102 -2.96 21.37 5.88
N SER A 103 -2.90 21.05 7.17
CA SER A 103 -1.75 21.39 8.04
C SER A 103 -0.79 20.19 8.16
N PRO A 104 0.49 20.34 7.75
CA PRO A 104 1.51 19.30 7.90
C PRO A 104 1.67 18.82 9.35
N GLU A 105 1.61 19.74 10.31
CA GLU A 105 1.78 19.45 11.74
C GLU A 105 0.64 18.58 12.25
N LYS A 106 -0.61 18.96 11.95
CA LYS A 106 -1.79 18.17 12.34
C LYS A 106 -1.78 16.79 11.69
N LEU A 107 -1.35 16.68 10.43
CA LEU A 107 -1.21 15.39 9.76
C LEU A 107 -0.13 14.53 10.42
N MET A 108 1.00 15.11 10.81
CA MET A 108 2.07 14.40 11.52
C MET A 108 1.59 13.89 12.88
N ASP A 109 0.85 14.71 13.63
CA ASP A 109 0.22 14.29 14.90
C ASP A 109 -0.76 13.13 14.69
N MET A 110 -1.56 13.19 13.63
CA MET A 110 -2.48 12.10 13.26
C MET A 110 -1.71 10.81 12.91
N VAL A 111 -0.60 10.91 12.17
CA VAL A 111 0.25 9.75 11.86
C VAL A 111 0.79 9.15 13.15
N MET A 112 1.40 9.94 14.03
CA MET A 112 1.95 9.43 15.30
C MET A 112 0.89 8.80 16.21
N LYS A 113 -0.36 9.29 16.14
CA LYS A 113 -1.47 8.78 16.95
C LYS A 113 -2.10 7.51 16.39
N TYR A 114 -2.32 7.44 15.07
CA TYR A 114 -3.18 6.43 14.47
C TYR A 114 -2.44 5.43 13.58
N ASN A 115 -1.29 5.77 12.99
CA ASN A 115 -0.59 4.89 12.06
C ASN A 115 0.03 3.69 12.77
N ASP A 116 -0.28 2.49 12.28
CA ASP A 116 0.16 1.24 12.91
C ASP A 116 1.63 0.91 12.63
N ASP A 117 2.19 1.34 11.50
CA ASP A 117 3.63 1.16 11.22
C ASP A 117 4.47 1.95 12.24
N TYR A 118 4.07 3.19 12.55
CA TYR A 118 4.71 3.98 13.60
C TYR A 118 4.60 3.31 14.96
N LYS A 119 3.41 2.82 15.35
CA LYS A 119 3.21 2.10 16.62
C LYS A 119 4.05 0.82 16.67
N MET A 120 4.15 0.09 15.57
CA MET A 120 5.00 -1.09 15.43
C MET A 120 6.46 -0.71 15.68
N LEU A 121 6.98 0.33 15.04
CA LEU A 121 8.37 0.80 15.24
C LEU A 121 8.64 1.22 16.70
N VAL A 122 7.69 1.92 17.33
CA VAL A 122 7.78 2.28 18.76
C VAL A 122 7.83 1.03 19.64
N ASN A 123 7.01 0.01 19.34
CA ASN A 123 7.01 -1.25 20.06
C ASN A 123 8.28 -2.06 19.82
N THR A 124 8.83 -2.06 18.59
CA THR A 124 10.13 -2.67 18.27
C THR A 124 11.25 -2.04 19.09
N ARG A 125 11.27 -0.70 19.22
CA ARG A 125 12.24 -0.03 20.10
C ARG A 125 12.06 -0.42 21.57
N LYS A 126 10.82 -0.54 22.06
CA LYS A 126 10.54 -1.03 23.42
C LYS A 126 11.04 -2.45 23.61
N ALA A 127 10.76 -3.36 22.67
CA ALA A 127 11.27 -4.73 22.70
C ALA A 127 12.80 -4.76 22.73
N ALA A 128 13.48 -3.97 21.89
CA ALA A 128 14.93 -3.86 21.92
C ALA A 128 15.48 -3.27 23.25
N THR A 129 14.68 -2.46 23.95
CA THR A 129 15.04 -1.99 25.31
C THR A 129 14.98 -3.14 26.30
N GLU A 130 13.94 -3.98 26.23
CA GLU A 130 13.83 -5.17 27.07
C GLU A 130 14.86 -6.24 26.73
N ASP A 131 15.28 -6.35 25.46
CA ASP A 131 16.38 -7.24 25.07
C ASP A 131 17.71 -6.83 25.73
N ILE A 132 17.95 -5.53 25.90
CA ILE A 132 19.11 -5.04 26.67
C ILE A 132 18.99 -5.46 28.14
N ASN A 133 17.81 -5.31 28.75
CA ASN A 133 17.56 -5.72 30.13
C ASN A 133 17.74 -7.23 30.31
N ALA A 134 17.23 -8.02 29.37
CA ALA A 134 17.40 -9.47 29.33
C ALA A 134 18.87 -9.85 29.18
N ALA A 135 19.64 -9.17 28.32
CA ALA A 135 21.08 -9.40 28.21
C ALA A 135 21.81 -9.07 29.53
N LYS A 136 21.43 -7.98 30.21
CA LYS A 136 21.97 -7.61 31.53
C LYS A 136 21.65 -8.62 32.63
N SER A 137 20.56 -9.37 32.51
CA SER A 137 20.24 -10.45 33.47
C SER A 137 21.35 -11.51 33.56
N SER A 138 22.15 -11.68 32.49
CA SER A 138 23.27 -12.63 32.45
C SER A 138 24.40 -12.31 33.44
N TYR A 139 24.40 -11.12 34.06
CA TYR A 139 25.33 -10.74 35.12
C TYR A 139 24.85 -11.13 36.53
N PHE A 140 23.65 -11.68 36.66
CA PHE A 140 23.08 -12.13 37.92
C PHE A 140 23.04 -13.67 38.00
N PRO A 141 22.95 -14.26 39.20
CA PRO A 141 22.73 -15.70 39.35
C PRO A 141 21.39 -16.13 38.76
N THR A 142 21.37 -17.31 38.13
CA THR A 142 20.13 -17.99 37.74
C THR A 142 19.76 -19.01 38.81
N VAL A 143 18.47 -19.08 39.14
CA VAL A 143 17.92 -20.04 40.10
C VAL A 143 16.83 -20.84 39.37
N ASP A 144 17.08 -22.13 39.16
CA ASP A 144 16.17 -23.04 38.48
C ASP A 144 15.61 -24.07 39.48
N LEU A 145 14.28 -24.24 39.49
CA LEU A 145 13.63 -25.35 40.18
C LEU A 145 13.46 -26.50 39.18
N VAL A 146 14.11 -27.63 39.44
CA VAL A 146 14.03 -28.82 38.59
C VAL A 146 13.34 -29.92 39.36
N SER A 147 12.31 -30.51 38.76
CA SER A 147 11.67 -31.70 39.29
C SER A 147 11.45 -32.71 38.16
N SER A 148 11.71 -33.97 38.46
CA SER A 148 11.54 -35.07 37.51
C SER A 148 10.96 -36.30 38.19
N TYR A 149 10.20 -37.06 37.41
CA TYR A 149 9.70 -38.37 37.79
C TYR A 149 10.16 -39.37 36.73
N VAL A 150 10.77 -40.47 37.15
CA VAL A 150 11.25 -41.53 36.26
C VAL A 150 10.62 -42.83 36.70
N GLN A 151 9.81 -43.41 35.81
CA GLN A 151 9.31 -44.77 35.98
C GLN A 151 10.36 -45.75 35.45
N ASN A 152 11.00 -46.49 36.35
CA ASN A 152 12.14 -47.33 36.00
C ASN A 152 11.68 -48.73 35.55
N ASN A 153 11.43 -48.92 34.25
CA ASN A 153 11.02 -50.21 33.70
C ASN A 153 12.21 -50.90 33.01
N PRO A 154 12.94 -51.79 33.70
CA PRO A 154 14.06 -52.49 33.10
C PRO A 154 13.58 -53.50 32.03
N SER A 155 14.42 -53.77 31.03
CA SER A 155 14.17 -54.77 29.98
C SER A 155 15.00 -56.05 30.20
N GLY A 156 14.62 -57.15 29.56
CA GLY A 156 15.32 -58.45 29.66
C GLY A 156 15.04 -59.20 30.96
N SER A 157 16.04 -59.89 31.50
CA SER A 157 15.92 -60.74 32.71
C SER A 157 15.97 -59.98 34.05
N ALA A 158 16.01 -58.65 34.01
CA ALA A 158 16.05 -57.81 35.21
C ALA A 158 14.69 -57.75 35.91
N LYS A 159 14.67 -57.88 37.23
CA LYS A 159 13.43 -57.86 38.02
C LYS A 159 12.96 -56.43 38.25
N LYS A 160 11.72 -56.12 37.90
CA LYS A 160 11.11 -54.79 38.14
C LYS A 160 11.10 -54.40 39.63
N SER A 161 11.10 -55.35 40.57
CA SER A 161 11.19 -55.09 42.02
C SER A 161 12.48 -54.39 42.45
N ASP A 162 13.54 -54.51 41.66
CA ASP A 162 14.86 -53.99 41.99
C ASP A 162 15.06 -52.55 41.45
N TYR A 163 14.04 -52.02 40.77
CA TYR A 163 14.04 -50.73 40.11
C TYR A 163 12.81 -49.93 40.53
N GLU A 164 12.94 -49.22 41.64
CA GLU A 164 11.91 -48.31 42.15
C GLU A 164 11.75 -47.10 41.23
N ASP A 165 10.52 -46.60 41.14
CA ASP A 165 10.25 -45.34 40.46
C ASP A 165 10.85 -44.19 41.28
N GLU A 166 11.42 -43.20 40.59
CA GLU A 166 12.23 -42.17 41.21
C GLU A 166 11.60 -40.78 41.01
N PHE A 167 11.34 -40.08 42.10
CA PHE A 167 10.95 -38.67 42.08
C PHE A 167 12.10 -37.82 42.63
N LYS A 168 12.54 -36.83 41.84
CA LYS A 168 13.58 -35.87 42.22
C LYS A 168 13.03 -34.46 42.16
N THR A 169 13.41 -33.65 43.14
CA THR A 169 13.21 -32.21 43.15
C THR A 169 14.46 -31.54 43.70
N GLY A 170 14.88 -30.44 43.09
CA GLY A 170 16.10 -29.74 43.48
C GLY A 170 16.11 -28.31 42.94
N ILE A 171 16.87 -27.45 43.62
CA ILE A 171 17.11 -26.07 43.19
C ILE A 171 18.55 -26.00 42.70
N ASN A 172 18.73 -25.55 41.46
CA ASN A 172 20.04 -25.29 40.87
C ASN A 172 20.31 -23.79 40.89
N VAL A 173 21.38 -23.37 41.54
CA VAL A 173 21.84 -21.98 41.51
C VAL A 173 23.14 -21.92 40.71
N SER A 174 23.15 -21.12 39.65
CA SER A 174 24.32 -20.95 38.78
C SER A 174 24.72 -19.48 38.73
N PHE A 175 26.00 -19.20 38.95
CA PHE A 175 26.55 -17.84 38.84
C PHE A 175 27.83 -17.84 38.01
N ASN A 176 27.80 -17.09 36.91
CA ASN A 176 28.92 -17.00 36.00
C ASN A 176 29.92 -15.92 36.46
N ILE A 177 31.10 -16.34 36.92
CA ILE A 177 32.18 -15.42 37.33
C ILE A 177 32.94 -14.88 36.11
N PHE A 178 33.20 -15.72 35.10
CA PHE A 178 33.91 -15.32 33.88
C PHE A 178 33.59 -16.26 32.71
N ASN A 179 33.25 -15.68 31.55
CA ASN A 179 32.95 -16.44 30.34
C ASN A 179 33.61 -15.87 29.07
N GLY A 180 34.83 -15.32 29.20
CA GLY A 180 35.56 -14.77 28.06
C GLY A 180 34.87 -13.56 27.42
N PHE A 181 34.27 -12.69 28.23
CA PHE A 181 33.56 -11.46 27.80
C PHE A 181 32.30 -11.67 26.96
N ARG A 182 31.76 -12.90 26.90
CA ARG A 182 30.56 -13.22 26.11
C ARG A 182 29.34 -12.38 26.51
N ASN A 183 29.13 -12.16 27.82
CA ASN A 183 28.02 -11.33 28.31
C ASN A 183 28.12 -9.88 27.81
N SER A 184 29.31 -9.31 27.88
CA SER A 184 29.57 -7.93 27.43
C SER A 184 29.41 -7.78 25.92
N ALA A 185 29.84 -8.77 25.14
CA ALA A 185 29.62 -8.78 23.69
C ALA A 185 28.13 -8.87 23.34
N GLN A 186 27.36 -9.71 24.05
CA GLN A 186 25.93 -9.84 23.86
C GLN A 186 25.18 -8.54 24.22
N GLU A 187 25.53 -7.89 25.33
CA GLU A 187 24.95 -6.60 25.70
C GLU A 187 25.22 -5.52 24.63
N ARG A 188 26.48 -5.40 24.15
CA ARG A 188 26.81 -4.48 23.05
C ARG A 188 26.00 -4.74 21.80
N LYS A 189 25.76 -6.02 21.46
CA LYS A 189 24.89 -6.40 20.34
C LYS A 189 23.47 -5.89 20.54
N MET A 190 22.87 -6.07 21.74
CA MET A 190 21.52 -5.58 22.01
C MET A 190 21.44 -4.05 21.99
N VAL A 191 22.46 -3.35 22.50
CA VAL A 191 22.55 -1.88 22.42
C VAL A 191 22.62 -1.39 20.96
N ALA A 192 23.35 -2.10 20.10
CA ALA A 192 23.38 -1.82 18.67
C ALA A 192 22.00 -2.04 18.03
N SER A 193 21.29 -3.13 18.37
CA SER A 193 19.92 -3.39 17.91
C SER A 193 18.93 -2.31 18.36
N TYR A 194 19.02 -1.83 19.60
CA TYR A 194 18.22 -0.69 20.06
C TYR A 194 18.52 0.59 19.27
N SER A 195 19.81 0.86 19.02
CA SER A 195 20.22 2.01 18.21
C SER A 195 19.67 1.94 16.79
N GLN A 196 19.66 0.74 16.19
CA GLN A 196 19.04 0.49 14.89
C GLN A 196 17.52 0.73 14.93
N ALA A 197 16.81 0.22 15.94
CA ALA A 197 15.37 0.45 16.10
C ALA A 197 15.04 1.95 16.27
N LYS A 198 15.90 2.71 16.98
CA LYS A 198 15.78 4.16 17.07
C LYS A 198 15.93 4.84 15.71
N LEU A 199 16.96 4.48 14.94
CA LEU A 199 17.19 5.03 13.59
C LEU A 199 16.05 4.72 12.63
N GLN A 200 15.41 3.55 12.74
CA GLN A 200 14.23 3.21 11.95
C GLN A 200 13.04 4.13 12.24
N ILE A 201 12.84 4.52 13.50
CA ILE A 201 11.82 5.52 13.86
C ILE A 201 12.18 6.87 13.23
N ASP A 202 13.43 7.32 13.38
CA ASP A 202 13.87 8.61 12.83
C ASP A 202 13.71 8.66 11.30
N ASP A 203 14.12 7.60 10.60
CA ASP A 203 13.93 7.43 9.14
C ASP A 203 12.45 7.47 8.74
N PHE A 204 11.59 6.74 9.48
CA PHE A 204 10.14 6.76 9.26
C PHE A 204 9.58 8.18 9.41
N LEU A 205 9.98 8.93 10.43
CA LEU A 205 9.49 10.29 10.68
C LEU A 205 9.94 11.27 9.57
N ILE A 206 11.19 11.18 9.13
CA ILE A 206 11.71 12.01 8.02
C ILE A 206 10.96 11.71 6.73
N LYS A 207 10.81 10.42 6.37
CA LYS A 207 10.08 9.99 5.17
C LYS A 207 8.61 10.39 5.23
N THR A 208 7.98 10.25 6.41
CA THR A 208 6.58 10.64 6.61
C THR A 208 6.40 12.14 6.42
N ARG A 209 7.27 12.97 7.00
CA ARG A 209 7.20 14.43 6.82
C ARG A 209 7.32 14.82 5.34
N TYR A 210 8.33 14.29 4.65
CA TYR A 210 8.48 14.50 3.22
C TYR A 210 7.25 14.05 2.43
N ASN A 211 6.67 12.90 2.77
CA ASN A 211 5.47 12.39 2.11
C ASN A 211 4.27 13.31 2.34
N ILE A 212 4.04 13.75 3.58
CA ILE A 212 2.98 14.73 3.92
C ILE A 212 3.12 15.99 3.06
N ASP A 213 4.30 16.61 3.04
CA ASP A 213 4.54 17.84 2.29
C ASP A 213 4.31 17.62 0.78
N SER A 214 4.81 16.50 0.25
CA SER A 214 4.64 16.14 -1.16
C SER A 214 3.17 15.90 -1.53
N GLN A 215 2.40 15.18 -0.70
CA GLN A 215 0.99 14.91 -0.98
C GLN A 215 0.12 16.15 -0.82
N LEU A 216 0.41 17.02 0.14
CA LEU A 216 -0.29 18.30 0.29
C LEU A 216 -0.07 19.19 -0.94
N SER A 217 1.17 19.28 -1.43
CA SER A 217 1.48 20.01 -2.66
C SER A 217 0.73 19.43 -3.87
N ARG A 218 0.74 18.09 -4.03
CA ARG A 218 -0.01 17.41 -5.10
C ARG A 218 -1.51 17.63 -4.99
N TYR A 219 -2.06 17.60 -3.78
CA TYR A 219 -3.47 17.84 -3.52
C TYR A 219 -3.88 19.27 -3.91
N ALA A 220 -3.10 20.27 -3.49
CA ALA A 220 -3.33 21.67 -3.84
C ALA A 220 -3.30 21.88 -5.38
N ALA A 221 -2.28 21.32 -6.05
CA ALA A 221 -2.17 21.39 -7.51
C ALA A 221 -3.34 20.69 -8.23
N ALA A 222 -3.77 19.51 -7.73
CA ALA A 222 -4.89 18.78 -8.30
C ALA A 222 -6.22 19.53 -8.13
N LYS A 223 -6.44 20.18 -6.98
CA LYS A 223 -7.62 21.01 -6.70
C LYS A 223 -7.70 22.21 -7.63
N GLU A 224 -6.58 22.89 -7.86
CA GLU A 224 -6.50 24.00 -8.81
C GLU A 224 -6.72 23.52 -10.26
N THR A 225 -6.05 22.44 -10.65
CA THR A 225 -6.19 21.84 -11.98
C THR A 225 -7.64 21.42 -12.27
N TYR A 226 -8.32 20.85 -11.29
CA TYR A 226 -9.74 20.52 -11.39
C TYR A 226 -10.60 21.76 -11.66
N SER A 227 -10.37 22.84 -10.90
CA SER A 227 -11.09 24.11 -11.08
C SER A 227 -10.85 24.73 -12.48
N VAL A 228 -9.62 24.60 -13.00
CA VAL A 228 -9.29 25.03 -14.37
C VAL A 228 -10.01 24.16 -15.40
N ALA A 229 -9.97 22.83 -15.24
CA ALA A 229 -10.60 21.89 -16.15
C ALA A 229 -12.13 22.08 -16.23
N GLU A 230 -12.79 22.33 -15.11
CA GLU A 230 -14.24 22.60 -15.04
C GLU A 230 -14.61 23.87 -15.83
N ARG A 231 -13.85 24.95 -15.66
CA ARG A 231 -14.05 26.18 -16.44
C ARG A 231 -13.81 25.96 -17.93
N SER A 232 -12.74 25.26 -18.29
CA SER A 232 -12.45 24.93 -19.70
C SER A 232 -13.55 24.08 -20.33
N HIS A 233 -14.09 23.11 -19.60
CA HIS A 233 -15.21 22.29 -20.07
C HIS A 233 -16.47 23.14 -20.30
N THR A 234 -16.82 24.01 -19.34
CA THR A 234 -17.97 24.91 -19.45
C THR A 234 -17.82 25.85 -20.66
N ASN A 235 -16.64 26.44 -20.85
CA ASN A 235 -16.37 27.33 -21.99
C ASN A 235 -16.45 26.58 -23.33
N ALA A 236 -15.97 25.33 -23.39
CA ALA A 236 -16.05 24.52 -24.61
C ALA A 236 -17.52 24.22 -25.00
N LEU A 237 -18.38 23.94 -24.02
CA LEU A 237 -19.81 23.71 -24.27
C LEU A 237 -20.50 24.96 -24.85
N GLN A 238 -20.16 26.14 -24.34
CA GLN A 238 -20.70 27.42 -24.85
C GLN A 238 -20.26 27.75 -26.28
N LEU A 239 -19.14 27.21 -26.75
CA LEU A 239 -18.67 27.40 -28.13
C LEU A 239 -19.33 26.43 -29.13
N THR A 240 -20.02 25.41 -28.62
CA THR A 240 -20.71 24.38 -29.43
C THR A 240 -22.22 24.57 -29.52
N GLU A 241 -22.80 25.51 -28.76
CA GLU A 241 -24.18 26.00 -28.88
C GLU A 241 -24.28 27.17 -29.87
#